data_AF-D7VT94-F1
#
_entry.id   AF-D7VT94-F1
#
_cell.length_a   1.000
_cell.length_b   1.000
_cell.length_c   1.000
_cell.angle_alpha   90.00
_cell.angle_beta   90.00
_cell.angle_gamma   90.00
#
_symmetry.space_group_name_H-M   'P 1'
#
loop_
_entity.id
_entity.type
_entity.pdbx_description
1 polymer ?
#
loop_
_entity_poly.entity_id
_entity_poly.type
_entity_poly.pdbx_seq_one_letter_code
_entity_poly.pdbx_strand_id
1 'polypeptide(L)'
;MNFISNHMKKIKHIITHSLLGMSILVLLFSCEIQESFDYENAPDNSKLNMSALAYIKGNESLSMFAEAVERTQFASFYEGTTPATFIVPNNQAFTAYLKENGYASIAAIPLPILKNILRYHIVKSVVNFNDPALAPSNRPIAYTTENGQIMYLSHTSTYVGLINEGTNRQWQIRTSNLVPDNGVIHVVNFVVFYSAPTGDANAVNPNLLQDTIFPKHDSYVNGGIESTKNFGTNTLLKIKNVSNNGDYDRKAFLMFDFADFKKQGVVTDLKLQLAVSFTAAKGVDLNLFETPSTSWVEASLNFTNAVFPTSPRIASIKTSKVSTFKFDLTDYYKERKPTGLKSFMLDGQPGSDETDEIASKEHPTLAKPMLIATLATGDSELVLQKQQDFEVSNGGMYVLSNDNLKVDGASAADIIYTIDDLPAFGWFIKGAEVLKKGSRFSQLDLDLRNIVFIHNGETLGTKSLLLTARDKAGAVLEDIKINIIAK
;
A
#
# COMPACT_ATOMS: atom_id res chain seq x y z
N MET A 1 -42.50 -78.96 4.07
CA MET A 1 -42.71 -78.03 2.93
C MET A 1 -42.79 -76.53 3.31
N ASN A 2 -42.75 -76.13 4.59
CA ASN A 2 -42.93 -74.71 4.98
C ASN A 2 -41.63 -73.91 5.20
N PHE A 3 -40.46 -74.56 5.30
CA PHE A 3 -39.20 -73.84 5.53
C PHE A 3 -38.62 -73.20 4.25
N ILE A 4 -38.74 -73.89 3.11
CA ILE A 4 -38.23 -73.42 1.81
C ILE A 4 -39.06 -72.24 1.29
N SER A 5 -40.39 -72.26 1.46
CA SER A 5 -41.30 -71.20 1.01
C SER A 5 -41.04 -69.85 1.69
N ASN A 6 -40.80 -69.85 3.01
CA ASN A 6 -40.52 -68.62 3.74
C ASN A 6 -39.13 -68.05 3.42
N HIS A 7 -38.15 -68.89 3.11
CA HIS A 7 -36.82 -68.45 2.72
C HIS A 7 -36.81 -67.78 1.34
N MET A 8 -37.58 -68.34 0.39
CA MET A 8 -37.72 -67.78 -0.95
C MET A 8 -38.46 -66.43 -0.96
N LYS A 9 -39.46 -66.24 -0.08
CA LYS A 9 -40.16 -64.94 0.06
C LYS A 9 -39.25 -63.83 0.59
N LYS A 10 -38.39 -64.14 1.58
CA LYS A 10 -37.40 -63.18 2.10
C LYS A 10 -36.36 -62.78 1.05
N ILE A 11 -35.86 -63.74 0.27
CA ILE A 11 -34.91 -63.48 -0.82
C ILE A 11 -35.55 -62.60 -1.90
N LYS A 12 -36.81 -62.86 -2.27
CA LYS A 12 -37.53 -62.05 -3.26
C LYS A 12 -37.74 -60.61 -2.79
N HIS A 13 -38.07 -60.39 -1.51
CA HIS A 13 -38.21 -59.04 -0.95
C HIS A 13 -36.89 -58.26 -0.91
N ILE A 14 -35.79 -58.93 -0.52
CA ILE A 14 -34.45 -58.32 -0.50
C ILE A 14 -34.01 -57.93 -1.92
N ILE A 15 -34.20 -58.80 -2.91
CA ILE A 15 -33.87 -58.52 -4.32
C ILE A 15 -34.73 -57.35 -4.85
N THR A 16 -36.02 -57.29 -4.49
CA THR A 16 -36.91 -56.23 -4.96
C THR A 16 -36.57 -54.87 -4.32
N HIS A 17 -36.18 -54.84 -3.04
CA HIS A 17 -35.74 -53.60 -2.37
C HIS A 17 -34.34 -53.15 -2.84
N SER A 18 -33.43 -54.09 -3.14
CA SER A 18 -32.14 -53.76 -3.76
C SER A 18 -32.30 -53.22 -5.19
N LEU A 19 -33.24 -53.74 -5.98
CA LEU A 19 -33.53 -53.23 -7.33
C LEU A 19 -34.19 -51.84 -7.28
N LEU A 20 -35.12 -51.60 -6.34
CA LEU A 20 -35.77 -50.30 -6.18
C LEU A 20 -34.81 -49.22 -5.67
N GLY A 21 -33.86 -49.58 -4.79
CA GLY A 21 -32.78 -48.70 -4.33
C GLY A 21 -31.79 -48.34 -5.45
N MET A 22 -31.49 -49.28 -6.36
CA MET A 22 -30.63 -49.03 -7.51
C MET A 22 -31.28 -48.09 -8.55
N SER A 23 -32.60 -48.19 -8.76
CA SER A 23 -33.33 -47.30 -9.67
C SER A 23 -33.47 -45.87 -9.16
N ILE A 24 -33.53 -45.66 -7.84
CA ILE A 24 -33.56 -44.32 -7.22
C ILE A 24 -32.16 -43.68 -7.23
N LEU A 25 -31.09 -44.48 -7.17
CA LEU A 25 -29.71 -43.97 -7.26
C LEU A 25 -29.36 -43.47 -8.67
N VAL A 26 -29.97 -44.04 -9.72
CA VAL A 26 -29.75 -43.63 -11.13
C VAL A 26 -30.45 -42.29 -11.46
N LEU A 27 -31.50 -41.91 -10.73
CA LEU A 27 -32.21 -40.64 -10.95
C LEU A 27 -31.55 -39.43 -10.27
N LEU A 28 -30.54 -39.65 -9.41
CA LEU A 28 -29.77 -38.57 -8.76
C LEU A 28 -28.45 -38.24 -9.47
N PHE A 29 -28.14 -38.92 -10.57
CA PHE A 29 -27.00 -38.61 -11.45
C PHE A 29 -27.46 -38.01 -12.79
N SER A 30 -28.35 -37.01 -12.75
CA SER A 30 -28.48 -36.08 -13.87
C SER A 30 -27.32 -35.07 -13.85
N CYS A 31 -26.09 -35.57 -13.87
CA CYS A 31 -25.00 -34.83 -14.49
C CYS A 31 -25.22 -35.00 -15.98
N GLU A 32 -25.40 -33.89 -16.71
CA GLU A 32 -25.28 -33.94 -18.18
C GLU A 32 -24.02 -34.72 -18.53
N ILE A 33 -24.19 -35.81 -19.28
CA ILE A 33 -23.08 -36.57 -19.82
C ILE A 33 -22.39 -35.61 -20.79
N GLN A 34 -21.21 -35.13 -20.41
CA GLN A 34 -20.35 -34.37 -21.31
C GLN A 34 -19.96 -35.32 -22.46
N GLU A 35 -20.48 -35.07 -23.67
CA GLU A 35 -20.35 -36.00 -24.82
C GLU A 35 -18.90 -36.28 -25.22
N SER A 36 -17.96 -35.39 -24.89
CA SER A 36 -16.52 -35.62 -25.02
C SER A 36 -15.70 -34.89 -23.95
N PHE A 37 -14.57 -35.47 -23.57
CA PHE A 37 -13.51 -34.81 -22.77
C PHE A 37 -12.50 -34.08 -23.66
N ASP A 38 -12.76 -33.99 -24.96
CA ASP A 38 -11.90 -33.28 -25.89
C ASP A 38 -12.10 -31.77 -25.69
N TYR A 39 -11.00 -31.08 -25.39
CA TYR A 39 -11.00 -29.63 -25.31
C TYR A 39 -11.18 -29.06 -26.72
N GLU A 40 -12.41 -28.71 -27.08
CA GLU A 40 -12.66 -27.91 -28.26
C GLU A 40 -12.10 -26.51 -28.02
N ASN A 41 -10.99 -26.21 -28.71
CA ASN A 41 -10.42 -24.87 -28.69
C ASN A 41 -11.43 -23.92 -29.36
N ALA A 42 -12.13 -23.11 -28.56
CA ALA A 42 -12.84 -21.96 -29.09
C ALA A 42 -11.80 -21.00 -29.70
N PRO A 43 -12.05 -20.43 -30.89
CA PRO A 43 -11.21 -19.37 -31.43
C PRO A 43 -11.04 -18.25 -30.39
N ASP A 44 -9.83 -17.67 -30.32
CA ASP A 44 -9.60 -16.47 -29.52
C ASP A 44 -10.65 -15.41 -29.86
N ASN A 45 -11.21 -14.77 -28.83
CA ASN A 45 -12.30 -13.77 -28.93
C ASN A 45 -13.65 -14.31 -29.42
N SER A 46 -13.95 -15.58 -29.18
CA SER A 46 -15.29 -16.11 -29.40
C SER A 46 -16.34 -15.28 -28.66
N LYS A 47 -17.36 -14.82 -29.40
CA LYS A 47 -18.47 -14.05 -28.84
C LYS A 47 -19.31 -14.91 -27.93
N LEU A 48 -19.73 -14.34 -26.81
CA LEU A 48 -20.68 -14.97 -25.88
C LEU A 48 -22.12 -14.94 -26.42
N ASN A 49 -22.40 -14.13 -27.45
CA ASN A 49 -23.74 -13.93 -28.04
C ASN A 49 -24.81 -13.57 -27.00
N MET A 50 -24.41 -12.77 -26.02
CA MET A 50 -25.26 -12.23 -24.97
C MET A 50 -24.66 -10.91 -24.45
N SER A 51 -25.47 -10.12 -23.76
CA SER A 51 -24.98 -8.90 -23.08
C SER A 51 -24.07 -9.25 -21.90
N ALA A 52 -23.29 -8.26 -21.45
CA ALA A 52 -22.48 -8.42 -20.25
C ALA A 52 -23.35 -8.75 -19.03
N LEU A 53 -24.53 -8.12 -18.89
CA LEU A 53 -25.43 -8.41 -17.78
C LEU A 53 -25.99 -9.84 -17.84
N ALA A 54 -26.34 -10.33 -19.02
CA ALA A 54 -26.83 -11.70 -19.19
C ALA A 54 -25.77 -12.72 -18.77
N TYR A 55 -24.51 -12.51 -19.18
CA TYR A 55 -23.38 -13.36 -18.75
C TYR A 55 -23.19 -13.32 -17.23
N ILE A 56 -23.21 -12.13 -16.63
CA ILE A 56 -23.06 -11.95 -15.18
C ILE A 56 -24.17 -12.72 -14.42
N LYS A 57 -25.43 -12.59 -14.85
CA LYS A 57 -26.57 -13.24 -14.20
C LYS A 57 -26.59 -14.76 -14.39
N GLY A 58 -26.06 -15.25 -15.51
CA GLY A 58 -25.96 -16.68 -15.80
C GLY A 58 -24.83 -17.41 -15.07
N ASN A 59 -23.96 -16.70 -14.35
CA ASN A 59 -22.79 -17.29 -13.69
C ASN A 59 -22.89 -17.19 -12.16
N GLU A 60 -23.06 -18.32 -11.49
CA GLU A 60 -23.22 -18.37 -10.03
C GLU A 60 -22.06 -17.73 -9.27
N SER A 61 -20.85 -17.76 -9.81
CA SER A 61 -19.68 -17.15 -9.18
C SER A 61 -19.68 -15.62 -9.20
N LEU A 62 -20.62 -14.99 -9.92
CA LEU A 62 -20.78 -13.55 -10.09
C LEU A 62 -22.07 -13.02 -9.45
N SER A 63 -22.82 -13.85 -8.72
CA SER A 63 -24.14 -13.51 -8.17
C SER A 63 -24.13 -12.29 -7.22
N MET A 64 -23.07 -12.08 -6.44
CA MET A 64 -22.93 -10.89 -5.59
C MET A 64 -22.71 -9.60 -6.40
N PHE A 65 -22.03 -9.68 -7.55
CA PHE A 65 -21.92 -8.55 -8.46
C PHE A 65 -23.26 -8.26 -9.13
N ALA A 66 -24.00 -9.30 -9.53
CA ALA A 66 -25.35 -9.15 -10.07
C ALA A 66 -26.28 -8.42 -9.07
N GLU A 67 -26.27 -8.83 -7.80
CA GLU A 67 -27.00 -8.15 -6.71
C GLU A 67 -26.59 -6.67 -6.59
N ALA A 68 -25.29 -6.37 -6.68
CA ALA A 68 -24.79 -5.00 -6.63
C ALA A 68 -25.26 -4.15 -7.83
N VAL A 69 -25.29 -4.71 -9.04
CA VAL A 69 -25.79 -4.03 -10.25
C VAL A 69 -27.28 -3.71 -10.11
N GLU A 70 -28.07 -4.65 -9.56
CA GLU A 70 -29.50 -4.44 -9.33
C GLU A 70 -29.75 -3.35 -8.27
N ARG A 71 -29.05 -3.44 -7.13
CA ARG A 71 -29.17 -2.46 -6.04
C ARG A 71 -28.77 -1.04 -6.46
N THR A 72 -27.78 -0.91 -7.33
CA THR A 72 -27.34 0.39 -7.86
C THR A 72 -28.21 0.91 -9.01
N GLN A 73 -29.11 0.08 -9.54
CA GLN A 73 -29.91 0.34 -10.74
C GLN A 73 -29.03 0.60 -11.98
N PHE A 74 -27.91 -0.11 -12.10
CA PHE A 74 -26.93 0.06 -13.19
C PHE A 74 -27.08 -0.95 -14.32
N ALA A 75 -28.19 -1.70 -14.38
CA ALA A 75 -28.44 -2.67 -15.45
C ALA A 75 -28.20 -2.08 -16.85
N SER A 76 -28.61 -0.84 -17.09
CA SER A 76 -28.42 -0.14 -18.36
C SER A 76 -26.95 0.03 -18.79
N PHE A 77 -26.00 0.08 -17.86
CA PHE A 77 -24.57 0.12 -18.21
C PHE A 77 -24.07 -1.23 -18.76
N TYR A 78 -24.65 -2.34 -18.29
CA TYR A 78 -24.22 -3.69 -18.65
C TYR A 78 -25.08 -4.34 -19.76
N GLU A 79 -26.18 -3.70 -20.14
CA GLU A 79 -27.03 -4.05 -21.28
C GLU A 79 -26.95 -3.04 -22.43
N GLY A 80 -26.37 -1.86 -22.18
CA GLY A 80 -26.30 -0.77 -23.13
C GLY A 80 -25.54 -1.13 -24.41
N THR A 81 -25.80 -0.36 -25.47
CA THR A 81 -25.21 -0.55 -26.79
C THR A 81 -23.85 0.10 -26.96
N THR A 82 -23.45 1.01 -26.06
CA THR A 82 -22.12 1.61 -26.05
C THR A 82 -21.09 0.60 -25.55
N PRO A 83 -20.13 0.16 -26.39
CA PRO A 83 -19.15 -0.83 -25.98
C PRO A 83 -18.23 -0.31 -24.87
N ALA A 84 -17.98 -1.14 -23.87
CA ALA A 84 -17.12 -0.81 -22.72
C ALA A 84 -16.33 -2.04 -22.25
N THR A 85 -15.40 -1.83 -21.31
CA THR A 85 -14.74 -2.93 -20.60
C THR A 85 -15.25 -3.00 -19.18
N PHE A 86 -15.74 -4.17 -18.79
CA PHE A 86 -16.33 -4.45 -17.49
C PHE A 86 -15.34 -5.26 -16.66
N ILE A 87 -14.81 -4.65 -15.60
CA ILE A 87 -14.06 -5.38 -14.58
C ILE A 87 -15.09 -5.97 -13.61
N VAL A 88 -15.17 -7.29 -13.49
CA VAL A 88 -16.24 -7.96 -12.75
C VAL A 88 -15.65 -8.73 -11.56
N PRO A 89 -15.78 -8.20 -10.33
CA PRO A 89 -15.40 -8.92 -9.13
C PRO A 89 -16.32 -10.12 -8.90
N ASN A 90 -15.74 -11.29 -8.64
CA ASN A 90 -16.51 -12.48 -8.30
C ASN A 90 -16.99 -12.47 -6.83
N ASN A 91 -17.71 -13.52 -6.43
CA ASN A 91 -18.22 -13.65 -5.07
C ASN A 91 -17.11 -13.67 -4.01
N GLN A 92 -15.94 -14.24 -4.33
CA GLN A 92 -14.79 -14.22 -3.42
C GLN A 92 -14.30 -12.78 -3.18
N ALA A 93 -14.27 -11.97 -4.24
CA ALA A 93 -13.89 -10.56 -4.17
C ALA A 93 -14.82 -9.76 -3.23
N PHE A 94 -16.14 -9.89 -3.40
CA PHE A 94 -17.10 -9.21 -2.53
C PHE A 94 -17.08 -9.75 -1.11
N THR A 95 -16.95 -11.07 -0.92
CA THR A 95 -16.83 -11.65 0.42
C THR A 95 -15.63 -11.08 1.18
N ALA A 96 -14.48 -10.96 0.51
CA ALA A 96 -13.29 -10.34 1.09
C ALA A 96 -13.53 -8.85 1.41
N TYR A 97 -14.10 -8.10 0.45
CA TYR A 97 -14.40 -6.68 0.62
C TYR A 97 -15.36 -6.41 1.79
N LEU A 98 -16.46 -7.18 1.88
CA LEU A 98 -17.44 -7.05 2.97
C LEU A 98 -16.79 -7.30 4.33
N LYS A 99 -15.97 -8.35 4.44
CA LYS A 99 -15.25 -8.68 5.67
C LYS A 99 -14.26 -7.59 6.07
N GLU A 100 -13.46 -7.09 5.13
CA GLU A 100 -12.45 -6.04 5.39
C GLU A 100 -13.10 -4.73 5.85
N ASN A 101 -14.31 -4.43 5.36
CA ASN A 101 -15.02 -3.17 5.63
C ASN A 101 -16.15 -3.32 6.68
N GLY A 102 -16.31 -4.49 7.30
CA GLY A 102 -17.30 -4.72 8.36
C GLY A 102 -18.76 -4.69 7.90
N TYR A 103 -19.03 -4.97 6.63
CA TYR A 103 -20.38 -5.06 6.08
C TYR A 103 -20.91 -6.49 6.14
N ALA A 104 -22.18 -6.66 6.54
CA ALA A 104 -22.80 -7.99 6.61
C ALA A 104 -23.24 -8.54 5.24
N SER A 105 -23.52 -7.68 4.27
CA SER A 105 -24.01 -8.03 2.93
C SER A 105 -23.85 -6.86 1.95
N ILE A 106 -24.10 -7.09 0.65
CA ILE A 106 -24.12 -6.02 -0.36
C ILE A 106 -25.13 -4.93 0.00
N ALA A 107 -26.28 -5.31 0.55
CA ALA A 107 -27.30 -4.38 1.02
C ALA A 107 -26.81 -3.42 2.13
N ALA A 108 -25.85 -3.86 2.95
CA ALA A 108 -25.27 -3.08 4.04
C ALA A 108 -24.24 -2.04 3.57
N ILE A 109 -23.71 -2.16 2.34
CA ILE A 109 -22.79 -1.15 1.77
C ILE A 109 -23.59 0.13 1.49
N PRO A 110 -23.18 1.31 1.98
CA PRO A 110 -23.84 2.56 1.62
C PRO A 110 -24.01 2.69 0.11
N LEU A 111 -25.24 2.94 -0.36
CA LEU A 111 -25.57 2.98 -1.80
C LEU A 111 -24.63 3.91 -2.61
N PRO A 112 -24.25 5.10 -2.13
CA PRO A 112 -23.30 5.98 -2.82
C PRO A 112 -21.92 5.32 -3.01
N ILE A 113 -21.42 4.60 -2.00
CA ILE A 113 -20.15 3.87 -2.08
C ILE A 113 -20.26 2.74 -3.12
N LEU A 114 -21.34 1.97 -3.09
CA LEU A 114 -21.57 0.89 -4.04
C LEU A 114 -21.64 1.38 -5.48
N LYS A 115 -22.32 2.52 -5.72
CA LYS A 115 -22.37 3.18 -7.03
C LYS A 115 -20.97 3.59 -7.53
N ASN A 116 -20.13 4.16 -6.66
CA ASN A 116 -18.76 4.52 -7.04
C ASN A 116 -17.91 3.30 -7.35
N ILE A 117 -18.02 2.23 -6.55
CA ILE A 117 -17.34 0.96 -6.82
C ILE A 117 -17.69 0.49 -8.22
N LEU A 118 -18.97 0.31 -8.55
CA LEU A 118 -19.38 -0.24 -9.84
C LEU A 118 -18.97 0.67 -11.01
N ARG A 119 -19.00 1.99 -10.84
CA ARG A 119 -18.56 2.93 -11.88
C ARG A 119 -17.04 2.89 -12.13
N TYR A 120 -16.22 2.67 -11.10
CA TYR A 120 -14.79 2.44 -11.31
C TYR A 120 -14.51 1.16 -12.09
N HIS A 121 -15.39 0.16 -11.95
CA HIS A 121 -15.31 -1.12 -12.63
C HIS A 121 -15.82 -1.09 -14.09
N ILE A 122 -16.19 0.07 -14.60
CA ILE A 122 -16.58 0.27 -16.00
C ILE A 122 -15.57 1.20 -16.65
N VAL A 123 -14.78 0.67 -17.58
CA VAL A 123 -13.83 1.43 -18.39
C VAL A 123 -14.50 1.87 -19.69
N LYS A 124 -14.46 3.16 -20.02
CA LYS A 124 -15.07 3.80 -21.19
C LYS A 124 -14.30 3.53 -22.50
N SER A 125 -13.80 2.32 -22.66
CA SER A 125 -13.07 1.84 -23.82
C SER A 125 -13.18 0.32 -23.91
N VAL A 126 -13.02 -0.24 -25.11
CA VAL A 126 -12.90 -1.68 -25.31
C VAL A 126 -11.43 -2.07 -25.19
N VAL A 127 -11.10 -2.88 -24.19
CA VAL A 127 -9.72 -3.29 -23.85
C VAL A 127 -9.69 -4.81 -23.84
N ASN A 128 -9.35 -5.36 -25.01
CA ASN A 128 -9.15 -6.80 -25.20
C ASN A 128 -7.64 -7.05 -25.36
N PHE A 129 -7.02 -7.83 -24.49
CA PHE A 129 -5.56 -8.07 -24.54
C PHE A 129 -5.11 -8.87 -25.77
N ASN A 130 -6.04 -9.41 -26.56
CA ASN A 130 -5.75 -10.00 -27.87
C ASN A 130 -5.66 -8.96 -29.00
N ASP A 131 -5.94 -7.67 -28.73
CA ASP A 131 -5.70 -6.57 -29.66
C ASP A 131 -4.19 -6.39 -29.88
N PRO A 132 -3.68 -6.50 -31.12
CA PRO A 132 -2.26 -6.28 -31.42
C PRO A 132 -1.71 -4.92 -30.94
N ALA A 133 -2.55 -3.88 -30.84
CA ALA A 133 -2.16 -2.58 -30.30
C ALA A 133 -1.74 -2.64 -28.82
N LEU A 134 -2.21 -3.66 -28.10
CA LEU A 134 -1.95 -3.90 -26.69
C LEU A 134 -0.88 -4.98 -26.46
N ALA A 135 -0.31 -5.58 -27.51
CA ALA A 135 0.66 -6.68 -27.41
C ALA A 135 1.94 -6.42 -26.56
N PRO A 136 2.48 -5.18 -26.44
CA PRO A 136 3.61 -4.93 -25.56
C PRO A 136 3.27 -5.16 -24.08
N SER A 137 3.93 -6.16 -23.47
CA SER A 137 3.76 -6.51 -22.06
C SER A 137 4.34 -5.47 -21.08
N ASN A 138 3.84 -5.46 -19.85
CA ASN A 138 4.23 -4.57 -18.73
C ASN A 138 4.19 -3.09 -19.11
N ARG A 139 3.24 -2.72 -19.98
CA ARG A 139 3.04 -1.35 -20.44
C ARG A 139 1.66 -0.87 -19.95
N PRO A 140 1.55 -0.29 -18.75
CA PRO A 140 0.28 0.23 -18.23
C PRO A 140 -0.25 1.36 -19.12
N ILE A 141 -1.46 1.16 -19.66
CA ILE A 141 -2.17 2.17 -20.46
C ILE A 141 -3.32 2.74 -19.63
N ALA A 142 -3.41 4.07 -19.59
CA ALA A 142 -4.44 4.78 -18.86
C ALA A 142 -5.78 4.79 -19.62
N TYR A 143 -6.85 4.40 -18.94
CA TYR A 143 -8.22 4.50 -19.45
C TYR A 143 -9.13 5.23 -18.47
N THR A 144 -10.06 6.02 -18.99
CA THR A 144 -11.07 6.70 -18.16
C THR A 144 -12.19 5.72 -17.79
N THR A 145 -12.58 5.71 -16.52
CA THR A 145 -13.69 4.90 -16.01
C THR A 145 -14.99 5.70 -15.91
N GLU A 146 -16.11 5.04 -15.64
CA GLU A 146 -17.40 5.71 -15.45
C GLU A 146 -17.42 6.62 -14.23
N ASN A 147 -16.54 6.40 -13.24
CA ASN A 147 -16.42 7.31 -12.11
C ASN A 147 -15.55 8.54 -12.38
N GLY A 148 -14.92 8.62 -13.57
CA GLY A 148 -14.04 9.70 -14.00
C GLY A 148 -12.57 9.51 -13.62
N GLN A 149 -12.23 8.54 -12.76
CA GLN A 149 -10.85 8.21 -12.43
C GLN A 149 -10.21 7.36 -13.54
N ILE A 150 -8.88 7.29 -13.50
CA ILE A 150 -8.10 6.46 -14.40
C ILE A 150 -7.98 5.04 -13.85
N MET A 151 -8.12 4.07 -14.74
CA MET A 151 -7.69 2.69 -14.52
C MET A 151 -6.57 2.38 -15.49
N TYR A 152 -5.46 1.86 -14.97
CA TYR A 152 -4.37 1.39 -15.82
C TYR A 152 -4.57 -0.09 -16.13
N LEU A 153 -4.53 -0.46 -17.41
CA LEU A 153 -4.62 -1.84 -17.84
C LEU A 153 -3.36 -2.23 -18.63
N SER A 154 -2.83 -3.41 -18.33
CA SER A 154 -1.67 -4.01 -19.00
C SER A 154 -1.73 -5.53 -18.87
N HIS A 155 -0.71 -6.23 -19.36
CA HIS A 155 -0.53 -7.65 -19.13
C HIS A 155 0.94 -8.00 -18.92
N THR A 156 1.22 -9.10 -18.22
CA THR A 156 2.58 -9.63 -18.08
C THR A 156 3.11 -10.20 -19.40
N SER A 157 4.40 -10.55 -19.46
CA SER A 157 4.96 -11.29 -20.59
C SER A 157 4.32 -12.67 -20.81
N THR A 158 3.63 -13.21 -19.81
CA THR A 158 2.82 -14.43 -19.87
C THR A 158 1.34 -14.16 -20.13
N TYR A 159 0.98 -12.95 -20.57
CA TYR A 159 -0.38 -12.51 -20.87
C TYR A 159 -1.37 -12.54 -19.69
N VAL A 160 -0.87 -12.49 -18.45
CA VAL A 160 -1.73 -12.29 -17.28
C VAL A 160 -2.13 -10.82 -17.24
N GLY A 161 -3.42 -10.52 -17.39
CA GLY A 161 -3.92 -9.15 -17.30
C GLY A 161 -3.70 -8.53 -15.92
N LEU A 162 -3.33 -7.26 -15.89
CA LEU A 162 -3.05 -6.48 -14.70
C LEU A 162 -3.93 -5.22 -14.68
N ILE A 163 -4.35 -4.84 -13.48
CA ILE A 163 -5.09 -3.61 -13.19
C ILE A 163 -4.24 -2.76 -12.25
N ASN A 164 -4.09 -1.48 -12.59
CA ASN A 164 -3.39 -0.47 -11.82
C ASN A 164 -1.91 -0.81 -11.55
N GLU A 165 -1.24 -1.45 -12.51
CA GLU A 165 0.22 -1.65 -12.49
C GLU A 165 0.96 -0.31 -12.33
N GLY A 166 1.98 -0.30 -11.47
CA GLY A 166 2.76 0.91 -11.17
C GLY A 166 2.10 1.88 -10.19
N THR A 167 0.95 1.51 -9.61
CA THR A 167 0.32 2.25 -8.51
C THR A 167 0.60 1.58 -7.15
N ASN A 168 0.12 2.16 -6.04
CA ASN A 168 0.35 1.61 -4.70
C ASN A 168 -0.37 0.26 -4.46
N ARG A 169 -1.41 -0.05 -5.24
CA ARG A 169 -2.07 -1.36 -5.23
C ARG A 169 -2.40 -1.77 -6.66
N GLN A 170 -1.95 -2.96 -7.04
CA GLN A 170 -2.25 -3.57 -8.33
C GLN A 170 -2.95 -4.91 -8.14
N TRP A 171 -3.73 -5.32 -9.14
CA TRP A 171 -4.49 -6.56 -9.12
C TRP A 171 -4.28 -7.37 -10.39
N GLN A 172 -4.36 -8.69 -10.26
CA GLN A 172 -4.34 -9.60 -11.38
C GLN A 172 -5.77 -9.93 -11.82
N ILE A 173 -5.97 -9.96 -13.14
CA ILE A 173 -7.18 -10.45 -13.77
C ILE A 173 -7.14 -11.98 -13.76
N ARG A 174 -8.21 -12.59 -13.27
CA ARG A 174 -8.34 -14.06 -13.18
C ARG A 174 -8.81 -14.67 -14.48
N THR A 175 -9.78 -14.04 -15.13
CA THR A 175 -10.31 -14.47 -16.42
C THR A 175 -10.43 -13.25 -17.30
N SER A 176 -9.69 -13.22 -18.40
CA SER A 176 -9.62 -12.08 -19.31
C SER A 176 -10.33 -12.34 -20.63
N ASN A 177 -10.61 -11.27 -21.37
CA ASN A 177 -11.02 -11.29 -22.78
C ASN A 177 -12.33 -12.07 -23.05
N LEU A 178 -13.28 -12.05 -22.11
CA LEU A 178 -14.63 -12.54 -22.36
C LEU A 178 -15.37 -11.50 -23.22
N VAL A 179 -15.91 -11.89 -24.37
CA VAL A 179 -16.45 -10.94 -25.37
C VAL A 179 -17.98 -11.03 -25.44
N PRO A 180 -18.73 -10.28 -24.60
CA PRO A 180 -20.17 -10.10 -24.79
C PRO A 180 -20.48 -9.20 -26.00
N ASP A 181 -21.75 -9.03 -26.33
CA ASP A 181 -22.19 -8.22 -27.47
C ASP A 181 -21.88 -6.72 -27.31
N ASN A 182 -21.67 -6.27 -26.07
CA ASN A 182 -21.45 -4.88 -25.71
C ASN A 182 -20.08 -4.59 -25.09
N GLY A 183 -19.05 -5.38 -25.43
CA GLY A 183 -17.66 -5.02 -25.14
C GLY A 183 -16.80 -6.18 -24.65
N VAL A 184 -16.12 -6.00 -23.51
CA VAL A 184 -15.19 -7.00 -22.93
C VAL A 184 -15.42 -7.14 -21.43
N ILE A 185 -15.36 -8.36 -20.90
CA ILE A 185 -15.39 -8.64 -19.47
C ILE A 185 -14.03 -9.19 -19.03
N HIS A 186 -13.54 -8.68 -17.90
CA HIS A 186 -12.40 -9.23 -17.16
C HIS A 186 -12.85 -9.55 -15.73
N VAL A 187 -12.79 -10.82 -15.33
CA VAL A 187 -13.18 -11.26 -13.98
C VAL A 187 -11.99 -11.18 -13.02
N VAL A 188 -12.22 -10.66 -11.82
CA VAL A 188 -11.19 -10.44 -10.79
C VAL A 188 -11.58 -11.03 -9.44
N ASN A 189 -10.58 -11.34 -8.60
CA ASN A 189 -10.75 -11.83 -7.23
C ASN A 189 -10.80 -10.72 -6.18
N PHE A 190 -10.88 -9.45 -6.60
CA PHE A 190 -10.82 -8.28 -5.73
C PHE A 190 -11.78 -7.20 -6.21
N VAL A 191 -12.39 -6.47 -5.26
CA VAL A 191 -13.04 -5.20 -5.57
C VAL A 191 -11.92 -4.17 -5.75
N VAL A 192 -11.66 -3.77 -6.99
CA VAL A 192 -10.52 -2.90 -7.33
C VAL A 192 -10.86 -1.43 -7.12
N PHE A 193 -9.84 -0.61 -6.87
CA PHE A 193 -9.97 0.85 -6.74
C PHE A 193 -8.70 1.54 -7.20
N TYR A 194 -8.77 2.84 -7.50
CA TYR A 194 -7.56 3.58 -7.80
C TYR A 194 -6.78 3.86 -6.52
N SER A 195 -5.50 3.46 -6.49
CA SER A 195 -4.61 3.67 -5.35
C SER A 195 -3.36 4.38 -5.83
N ALA A 196 -3.43 5.70 -6.00
CA ALA A 196 -2.34 6.53 -6.49
C ALA A 196 -0.99 6.21 -5.80
N PRO A 197 0.14 6.17 -6.53
CA PRO A 197 1.47 6.13 -5.94
C PRO A 197 1.65 7.21 -4.86
N THR A 198 2.26 6.85 -3.75
CA THR A 198 2.78 7.86 -2.81
C THR A 198 4.02 8.47 -3.45
N GLY A 199 4.10 9.81 -3.46
CA GLY A 199 5.21 10.50 -4.09
C GLY A 199 6.55 10.10 -3.51
N ASP A 200 7.62 10.31 -4.29
CA ASP A 200 8.97 10.01 -3.87
C ASP A 200 9.34 10.87 -2.65
N ALA A 201 9.50 10.23 -1.49
CA ALA A 201 9.96 10.89 -0.27
C ALA A 201 11.39 11.47 -0.41
N ASN A 202 12.10 11.14 -1.50
CA ASN A 202 13.40 11.67 -1.86
C ASN A 202 13.35 12.71 -2.99
N ALA A 203 12.16 13.07 -3.50
CA ALA A 203 12.05 14.18 -4.42
C ALA A 203 12.68 15.42 -3.77
N VAL A 204 13.63 16.05 -4.47
CA VAL A 204 14.35 17.20 -3.93
C VAL A 204 13.34 18.30 -3.63
N ASN A 205 13.09 18.54 -2.34
CA ASN A 205 12.32 19.68 -1.89
C ASN A 205 13.30 20.86 -1.72
N PRO A 206 13.19 21.92 -2.54
CA PRO A 206 14.11 23.05 -2.49
C PRO A 206 14.06 23.81 -1.15
N ASN A 207 13.01 23.62 -0.34
CA ASN A 207 12.81 24.30 0.94
C ASN A 207 13.24 23.45 2.15
N LEU A 208 13.72 22.22 1.91
CA LEU A 208 14.32 21.37 2.92
C LEU A 208 15.84 21.41 2.76
N LEU A 209 16.55 21.91 3.77
CA LEU A 209 18.00 21.86 3.84
C LEU A 209 18.43 20.58 4.55
N GLN A 210 19.48 19.92 4.07
CA GLN A 210 20.14 18.86 4.82
C GLN A 210 21.44 19.36 5.44
N ASP A 211 21.61 19.14 6.74
CA ASP A 211 22.88 19.35 7.43
C ASP A 211 23.41 18.01 7.93
N THR A 212 24.71 17.78 7.74
CA THR A 212 25.32 16.48 7.99
C THR A 212 26.52 16.64 8.89
N ILE A 213 26.55 15.88 9.99
CA ILE A 213 27.69 15.81 10.90
C ILE A 213 28.26 14.39 10.94
N PHE A 214 29.54 14.29 11.28
CA PHE A 214 30.30 13.04 11.31
C PHE A 214 30.76 12.75 12.74
N PRO A 215 31.08 11.49 13.08
CA PRO A 215 31.50 11.17 14.44
C PRO A 215 32.83 11.86 14.77
N LYS A 216 32.91 12.43 15.97
CA LYS A 216 34.18 12.83 16.61
C LYS A 216 35.00 11.59 16.94
N HIS A 217 34.33 10.57 17.45
CA HIS A 217 34.93 9.27 17.76
C HIS A 217 34.02 8.13 17.31
N ASP A 218 34.60 7.05 16.80
CA ASP A 218 33.98 5.76 16.58
C ASP A 218 34.93 4.60 16.88
N SER A 219 34.40 3.56 17.50
CA SER A 219 35.17 2.34 17.79
C SER A 219 34.21 1.19 18.05
N TYR A 220 34.73 -0.01 18.23
CA TYR A 220 33.94 -1.13 18.73
C TYR A 220 34.71 -1.85 19.83
N VAL A 221 33.96 -2.58 20.65
CA VAL A 221 34.50 -3.38 21.75
C VAL A 221 34.11 -4.84 21.54
N ASN A 222 35.02 -5.76 21.86
CA ASN A 222 34.77 -7.20 21.85
C ASN A 222 34.74 -7.72 23.28
N GLY A 223 33.74 -8.50 23.64
CA GLY A 223 33.72 -9.19 24.94
C GLY A 223 34.60 -10.44 24.97
N GLY A 224 34.52 -11.18 26.08
CA GLY A 224 35.28 -12.41 26.30
C GLY A 224 36.81 -12.19 26.35
N ILE A 225 37.56 -13.06 25.67
CA ILE A 225 39.04 -13.05 25.69
C ILE A 225 39.67 -11.80 25.07
N GLU A 226 38.91 -11.03 24.29
CA GLU A 226 39.37 -9.79 23.66
C GLU A 226 38.90 -8.54 24.40
N SER A 227 38.33 -8.69 25.61
CA SER A 227 37.73 -7.60 26.40
C SER A 227 38.64 -6.43 26.72
N THR A 228 39.95 -6.64 26.81
CA THR A 228 40.93 -5.59 27.07
C THR A 228 41.55 -5.00 25.80
N LYS A 229 41.28 -5.57 24.62
CA LYS A 229 41.82 -5.08 23.35
C LYS A 229 41.10 -3.80 22.90
N ASN A 230 41.88 -2.89 22.32
CA ASN A 230 41.40 -1.67 21.71
C ASN A 230 41.30 -1.85 20.18
N PHE A 231 40.25 -1.27 19.59
CA PHE A 231 40.00 -1.34 18.14
C PHE A 231 39.74 0.04 17.52
N GLY A 232 40.20 1.12 18.16
CA GLY A 232 39.91 2.50 17.74
C GLY A 232 40.51 2.94 16.41
N THR A 233 41.40 2.15 15.81
CA THR A 233 41.99 2.42 14.48
C THR A 233 41.50 1.46 13.40
N ASN A 234 40.57 0.56 13.75
CA ASN A 234 40.07 -0.43 12.81
C ASN A 234 39.17 0.24 11.77
N THR A 235 39.37 -0.09 10.50
CA THR A 235 38.56 0.48 9.42
C THR A 235 37.09 0.01 9.45
N LEU A 236 36.77 -1.04 10.21
CA LEU A 236 35.43 -1.58 10.34
C LEU A 236 34.97 -1.62 11.81
N LEU A 237 33.75 -1.16 12.04
CA LEU A 237 33.01 -1.31 13.28
C LEU A 237 32.22 -2.62 13.23
N LYS A 238 32.45 -3.52 14.20
CA LYS A 238 31.84 -4.85 14.22
C LYS A 238 30.73 -4.91 15.25
N ILE A 239 29.58 -5.45 14.85
CA ILE A 239 28.43 -5.67 15.73
C ILE A 239 28.02 -7.14 15.68
N LYS A 240 27.85 -7.74 16.85
CA LYS A 240 27.40 -9.11 17.03
C LYS A 240 26.90 -9.33 18.45
N ASN A 241 25.81 -10.07 18.61
CA ASN A 241 25.32 -10.47 19.93
C ASN A 241 25.02 -11.98 19.94
N VAL A 242 25.73 -12.74 20.78
CA VAL A 242 25.73 -14.22 20.72
C VAL A 242 25.01 -14.85 21.90
N SER A 243 25.38 -14.52 23.13
CA SER A 243 24.97 -15.28 24.32
C SER A 243 24.33 -14.44 25.42
N ASN A 244 24.02 -13.16 25.16
CA ASN A 244 23.48 -12.19 26.14
C ASN A 244 24.30 -12.00 27.43
N ASN A 245 25.38 -12.76 27.62
CA ASN A 245 26.27 -12.72 28.76
C ASN A 245 27.56 -11.91 28.48
N GLY A 246 27.68 -11.35 27.27
CA GLY A 246 28.83 -10.55 26.83
C GLY A 246 29.98 -11.36 26.20
N ASP A 247 29.96 -12.69 26.26
CA ASP A 247 30.98 -13.49 25.57
C ASP A 247 30.76 -13.47 24.05
N TYR A 248 31.81 -13.15 23.29
CA TYR A 248 31.78 -12.98 21.83
C TYR A 248 30.91 -11.83 21.30
N ASP A 249 30.29 -11.05 22.19
CA ASP A 249 29.55 -9.85 21.82
C ASP A 249 30.50 -8.79 21.27
N ARG A 250 30.04 -8.08 20.24
CA ARG A 250 30.71 -6.93 19.65
C ARG A 250 29.73 -5.79 19.59
N LYS A 251 30.11 -4.65 20.16
CA LYS A 251 29.25 -3.46 20.23
C LYS A 251 30.02 -2.28 19.68
N ALA A 252 29.41 -1.55 18.74
CA ALA A 252 30.02 -0.38 18.13
C ALA A 252 29.55 0.88 18.85
N PHE A 253 30.45 1.83 19.02
CA PHE A 253 30.23 3.12 19.66
C PHE A 253 30.51 4.23 18.66
N LEU A 254 29.63 5.22 18.63
CA LEU A 254 29.75 6.43 17.82
C LEU A 254 29.57 7.64 18.74
N MET A 255 30.33 8.70 18.54
CA MET A 255 30.16 9.96 19.28
C MET A 255 30.07 11.12 18.32
N PHE A 256 28.99 11.89 18.41
CA PHE A 256 28.74 13.07 17.58
C PHE A 256 28.65 14.31 18.46
N ASP A 257 29.05 15.45 17.93
CA ASP A 257 28.76 16.74 18.57
C ASP A 257 27.58 17.41 17.86
N PHE A 258 26.44 17.50 18.52
CA PHE A 258 25.26 18.16 17.97
C PHE A 258 25.47 19.68 17.76
N ALA A 259 26.50 20.28 18.37
CA ALA A 259 26.91 21.64 18.06
C ALA A 259 27.62 21.77 16.69
N ASP A 260 27.97 20.67 16.04
CA ASP A 260 28.54 20.68 14.69
C ASP A 260 27.50 20.96 13.60
N PHE A 261 26.19 20.80 13.87
CA PHE A 261 25.16 21.28 12.96
C PHE A 261 25.23 22.81 12.87
N LYS A 262 25.36 23.34 11.65
CA LYS A 262 25.55 24.78 11.36
C LYS A 262 24.37 25.41 10.66
N LYS A 263 23.59 24.64 9.90
CA LYS A 263 22.43 25.15 9.17
C LYS A 263 21.32 25.49 10.14
N GLN A 264 20.69 26.64 9.89
CA GLN A 264 19.56 27.12 10.69
C GLN A 264 18.25 26.62 10.10
N GLY A 265 17.28 26.34 10.97
CA GLY A 265 15.96 25.85 10.61
C GLY A 265 15.36 24.94 11.68
N VAL A 266 14.11 24.54 11.49
CA VAL A 266 13.44 23.57 12.35
C VAL A 266 13.77 22.18 11.84
N VAL A 267 14.44 21.35 12.64
CA VAL A 267 14.73 19.95 12.26
C VAL A 267 13.41 19.17 12.18
N THR A 268 13.09 18.69 10.98
CA THR A 268 11.89 17.90 10.69
C THR A 268 12.15 16.40 10.79
N ASP A 269 13.37 15.98 10.49
CA ASP A 269 13.82 14.58 10.44
C ASP A 269 15.30 14.50 10.83
N LEU A 270 15.67 13.48 11.60
CA LEU A 270 17.07 13.18 11.93
C LEU A 270 17.34 11.70 11.65
N LYS A 271 18.37 11.41 10.85
CA LYS A 271 18.75 10.02 10.52
C LYS A 271 20.20 9.74 10.84
N LEU A 272 20.48 8.55 11.39
CA LEU A 272 21.83 7.99 11.43
C LEU A 272 22.01 7.06 10.23
N GLN A 273 23.00 7.37 9.39
CA GLN A 273 23.33 6.60 8.20
C GLN A 273 24.69 5.92 8.36
N LEU A 274 24.73 4.62 8.06
CA LEU A 274 25.87 3.73 8.28
C LEU A 274 26.15 2.92 7.02
N ALA A 275 27.33 3.08 6.40
CA ALA A 275 27.70 2.30 5.23
C ALA A 275 28.03 0.86 5.62
N VAL A 276 27.40 -0.10 4.95
CA VAL A 276 27.53 -1.53 5.26
C VAL A 276 28.64 -2.12 4.41
N SER A 277 29.69 -2.64 5.06
CA SER A 277 30.72 -3.45 4.39
C SER A 277 30.28 -4.90 4.30
N PHE A 278 29.66 -5.42 5.35
CA PHE A 278 29.10 -6.77 5.40
C PHE A 278 27.89 -6.82 6.35
N THR A 279 26.90 -7.61 5.98
CA THR A 279 25.78 -7.99 6.87
C THR A 279 25.36 -9.42 6.55
N ALA A 280 25.13 -10.24 7.57
CA ALA A 280 24.54 -11.55 7.37
C ALA A 280 23.07 -11.46 6.91
N ALA A 281 22.37 -10.39 7.27
CA ALA A 281 21.00 -10.07 6.88
C ALA A 281 19.97 -11.12 7.33
N LYS A 282 20.05 -11.58 8.58
CA LYS A 282 19.11 -12.56 9.16
C LYS A 282 17.69 -12.02 9.39
N GLY A 283 17.43 -10.72 9.17
CA GLY A 283 16.11 -10.12 9.43
C GLY A 283 15.83 -9.87 10.91
N VAL A 284 16.88 -9.74 11.72
CA VAL A 284 16.80 -9.49 13.17
C VAL A 284 16.99 -8.01 13.49
N ASP A 285 16.73 -7.61 14.74
CA ASP A 285 16.93 -6.22 15.15
C ASP A 285 18.43 -5.86 15.22
N LEU A 286 18.81 -4.72 14.63
CA LEU A 286 20.00 -3.97 15.01
C LEU A 286 19.52 -2.75 15.79
N ASN A 287 19.94 -2.64 17.05
CA ASN A 287 19.43 -1.66 18.01
C ASN A 287 20.44 -0.52 18.21
N LEU A 288 19.92 0.69 18.39
CA LEU A 288 20.70 1.87 18.74
C LEU A 288 20.29 2.38 20.13
N PHE A 289 21.27 2.72 20.94
CA PHE A 289 21.10 3.27 22.29
C PHE A 289 21.87 4.57 22.45
N GLU A 290 21.37 5.53 23.22
CA GLU A 290 22.21 6.61 23.77
C GLU A 290 23.00 6.06 24.96
N THR A 291 24.31 6.29 24.98
CA THR A 291 25.19 5.85 26.07
C THR A 291 25.29 6.93 27.16
N PRO A 292 25.54 6.54 28.42
CA PRO A 292 25.60 7.49 29.53
C PRO A 292 26.92 8.29 29.59
N SER A 293 27.92 7.98 28.76
CA SER A 293 29.24 8.62 28.82
C SER A 293 29.73 9.10 27.45
N THR A 294 30.23 10.33 27.42
CA THR A 294 30.95 10.93 26.29
C THR A 294 32.43 11.16 26.61
N SER A 295 32.97 10.54 27.66
CA SER A 295 34.37 10.75 28.10
C SER A 295 35.37 9.79 27.45
N TRP A 296 34.89 8.81 26.66
CA TRP A 296 35.75 7.83 26.04
C TRP A 296 36.46 8.39 24.80
N VAL A 297 37.65 7.87 24.52
CA VAL A 297 38.42 8.17 23.30
C VAL A 297 38.81 6.86 22.62
N GLU A 298 38.98 6.93 21.30
CA GLU A 298 39.27 5.77 20.45
C GLU A 298 40.51 5.01 20.87
N ALA A 299 41.55 5.70 21.33
CA ALA A 299 42.82 5.08 21.70
C ALA A 299 42.75 4.19 22.95
N SER A 300 41.68 4.28 23.75
CA SER A 300 41.58 3.57 25.03
C SER A 300 40.31 2.76 25.23
N LEU A 301 39.26 2.95 24.40
CA LEU A 301 37.99 2.22 24.58
C LEU A 301 38.21 0.70 24.39
N ASN A 302 37.72 -0.09 25.33
CA ASN A 302 37.65 -1.54 25.27
C ASN A 302 36.42 -2.02 26.05
N PHE A 303 36.13 -3.32 26.03
CA PHE A 303 34.91 -3.84 26.64
C PHE A 303 34.89 -3.65 28.17
N THR A 304 36.05 -3.70 28.82
CA THR A 304 36.14 -3.57 30.29
C THR A 304 35.91 -2.16 30.81
N ASN A 305 36.15 -1.13 29.99
CA ASN A 305 35.97 0.27 30.38
C ASN A 305 34.80 0.98 29.68
N ALA A 306 34.13 0.31 28.73
CA ALA A 306 32.94 0.83 28.09
C ALA A 306 31.80 0.98 29.11
N VAL A 307 31.12 2.12 29.08
CA VAL A 307 29.93 2.34 29.91
C VAL A 307 28.69 2.00 29.09
N PHE A 308 28.13 0.83 29.35
CA PHE A 308 26.96 0.32 28.62
C PHE A 308 25.66 1.01 29.07
N PRO A 309 24.71 1.24 28.15
CA PRO A 309 23.44 1.86 28.46
C PRO A 309 22.53 0.94 29.28
N THR A 310 21.80 1.52 30.24
CA THR A 310 20.71 0.87 30.98
C THR A 310 19.34 1.38 30.55
N SER A 311 19.30 2.38 29.68
CA SER A 311 18.07 2.93 29.10
C SER A 311 17.55 2.06 27.94
N PRO A 312 16.26 2.15 27.61
CA PRO A 312 15.71 1.54 26.41
C PRO A 312 16.44 1.99 25.13
N ARG A 313 16.35 1.17 24.08
CA ARG A 313 16.82 1.54 22.74
C ARG A 313 16.08 2.78 22.24
N ILE A 314 16.79 3.67 21.55
CA ILE A 314 16.24 4.91 20.99
C ILE A 314 15.74 4.70 19.55
N ALA A 315 16.28 3.70 18.85
CA ALA A 315 15.83 3.30 17.52
C ALA A 315 16.26 1.86 17.22
N SER A 316 15.64 1.24 16.22
CA SER A 316 16.01 -0.08 15.72
C SER A 316 15.67 -0.22 14.24
N ILE A 317 16.42 -1.06 13.53
CA ILE A 317 16.10 -1.50 12.17
C ILE A 317 16.10 -3.03 12.09
N LYS A 318 15.53 -3.58 11.02
CA LYS A 318 15.71 -4.99 10.64
C LYS A 318 16.89 -5.13 9.68
N THR A 319 17.83 -6.03 9.99
CA THR A 319 18.97 -6.28 9.10
C THR A 319 18.50 -6.90 7.77
N SER A 320 19.06 -6.42 6.66
CA SER A 320 18.70 -6.85 5.30
C SER A 320 19.89 -6.61 4.37
N LYS A 321 19.90 -7.23 3.18
CA LYS A 321 20.98 -7.03 2.20
C LYS A 321 20.86 -5.65 1.56
N VAL A 322 21.57 -4.68 2.14
CA VAL A 322 21.62 -3.29 1.68
C VAL A 322 23.05 -2.75 1.79
N SER A 323 23.37 -1.70 1.02
CA SER A 323 24.65 -1.00 1.10
C SER A 323 24.74 0.01 2.25
N THR A 324 23.60 0.31 2.90
CA THR A 324 23.53 1.34 3.94
C THR A 324 22.38 1.04 4.90
N PHE A 325 22.66 1.08 6.20
CA PHE A 325 21.66 1.09 7.26
C PHE A 325 21.27 2.53 7.61
N LYS A 326 19.97 2.74 7.83
CA LYS A 326 19.40 4.06 8.14
C LYS A 326 18.49 3.93 9.36
N PHE A 327 18.88 4.54 10.47
CA PHE A 327 18.03 4.66 11.65
C PHE A 327 17.30 5.99 11.61
N ASP A 328 16.00 5.97 11.91
CA ASP A 328 15.22 7.16 12.18
C ASP A 328 15.40 7.55 13.66
N LEU A 329 15.89 8.76 13.90
CA LEU A 329 16.14 9.35 15.21
C LEU A 329 15.28 10.60 15.43
N THR A 330 14.23 10.78 14.63
CA THR A 330 13.37 11.96 14.69
C THR A 330 12.67 12.08 16.04
N ASP A 331 12.14 10.98 16.57
CA ASP A 331 11.48 10.97 17.88
C ASP A 331 12.48 11.23 19.00
N TYR A 332 13.64 10.58 18.98
CA TYR A 332 14.74 10.86 19.90
C TYR A 332 15.13 12.35 19.91
N TYR A 333 15.27 12.97 18.73
CA TYR A 333 15.62 14.39 18.63
C TYR A 333 14.53 15.29 19.20
N LYS A 334 13.26 15.03 18.87
CA LYS A 334 12.11 15.82 19.35
C LYS A 334 11.95 15.74 20.87
N GLU A 335 12.11 14.55 21.43
CA GLU A 335 11.96 14.30 22.87
C GLU A 335 13.14 14.84 23.68
N ARG A 336 14.37 14.55 23.26
CA ARG A 336 15.59 14.83 24.04
C ARG A 336 16.20 16.19 23.74
N LYS A 337 15.93 16.78 22.56
CA LYS A 337 16.55 18.02 22.06
C LYS A 337 18.06 18.06 22.33
N PRO A 338 18.81 17.05 21.85
CA PRO A 338 20.21 16.87 22.21
C PRO A 338 21.06 18.06 21.78
N THR A 339 21.96 18.48 22.68
CA THR A 339 22.97 19.51 22.43
C THR A 339 24.35 18.99 22.80
N GLY A 340 25.39 19.50 22.14
CA GLY A 340 26.78 19.12 22.44
C GLY A 340 27.08 17.65 22.14
N LEU A 341 28.07 17.09 22.83
CA LEU A 341 28.49 15.71 22.64
C LEU A 341 27.41 14.71 23.07
N LYS A 342 27.19 13.72 22.20
CA LYS A 342 26.33 12.57 22.43
C LYS A 342 26.99 11.32 21.89
N SER A 343 26.97 10.25 22.68
CA SER A 343 27.52 8.96 22.27
C SER A 343 26.43 7.91 22.19
N PHE A 344 26.47 7.12 21.12
CA PHE A 344 25.53 6.07 20.80
C PHE A 344 26.24 4.73 20.74
N MET A 345 25.51 3.67 21.09
CA MET A 345 25.95 2.28 20.98
C MET A 345 25.03 1.51 20.06
N LEU A 346 25.61 0.76 19.13
CA LEU A 346 24.94 -0.24 18.31
C LEU A 346 25.11 -1.62 18.93
N ASP A 347 24.02 -2.37 19.04
CA ASP A 347 24.02 -3.74 19.52
C ASP A 347 23.04 -4.60 18.73
N GLY A 348 23.46 -5.82 18.41
CA GLY A 348 22.62 -6.79 17.72
C GLY A 348 21.49 -7.27 18.62
N GLN A 349 20.45 -7.84 18.03
CA GLN A 349 19.39 -8.49 18.79
C GLN A 349 20.00 -9.55 19.73
N PRO A 350 19.62 -9.54 21.02
CA PRO A 350 19.96 -10.56 22.00
C PRO A 350 19.92 -12.00 21.45
N GLY A 351 21.07 -12.68 21.45
CA GLY A 351 21.18 -14.09 21.04
C GLY A 351 20.99 -14.38 19.54
N SER A 352 21.02 -13.36 18.68
CA SER A 352 20.77 -13.53 17.24
C SER A 352 21.94 -14.11 16.46
N ASP A 353 23.15 -13.98 17.00
CA ASP A 353 24.40 -14.33 16.33
C ASP A 353 24.53 -13.64 14.95
N GLU A 354 23.82 -12.53 14.72
CA GLU A 354 23.93 -11.71 13.51
C GLU A 354 25.28 -11.02 13.48
N THR A 355 25.93 -10.97 12.32
CA THR A 355 27.20 -10.27 12.15
C THR A 355 27.03 -9.14 11.15
N ASP A 356 27.28 -7.93 11.62
CA ASP A 356 27.30 -6.72 10.81
C ASP A 356 28.67 -6.04 10.94
N GLU A 357 29.21 -5.60 9.80
CA GLU A 357 30.44 -4.81 9.71
C GLU A 357 30.15 -3.51 8.97
N ILE A 358 30.35 -2.41 9.67
CA ILE A 358 30.04 -1.05 9.22
C ILE A 358 31.34 -0.30 9.01
N ALA A 359 31.40 0.57 8.01
CA ALA A 359 32.54 1.45 7.82
C ALA A 359 32.74 2.37 9.03
N SER A 360 33.95 2.41 9.58
CA SER A 360 34.39 3.46 10.51
C SER A 360 34.71 4.75 9.77
N LYS A 361 35.05 5.82 10.50
CA LYS A 361 35.54 7.07 9.91
C LYS A 361 36.93 6.93 9.26
N GLU A 362 37.70 5.90 9.62
CA GLU A 362 39.00 5.54 9.02
C GLU A 362 38.86 4.76 7.71
N HIS A 363 37.66 4.27 7.38
CA HIS A 363 37.47 3.45 6.20
C HIS A 363 37.85 4.21 4.91
N PRO A 364 38.64 3.63 3.99
CA PRO A 364 39.22 4.37 2.88
C PRO A 364 38.23 4.75 1.77
N THR A 365 37.16 3.98 1.57
CA THR A 365 36.25 4.12 0.41
C THR A 365 34.77 4.25 0.76
N LEU A 366 34.26 3.40 1.66
CA LEU A 366 32.89 3.50 2.16
C LEU A 366 32.66 4.80 2.94
N ALA A 367 31.44 5.34 2.84
CA ALA A 367 31.07 6.56 3.54
C ALA A 367 31.16 6.39 5.06
N LYS A 368 31.71 7.41 5.72
CA LYS A 368 31.80 7.48 7.18
C LYS A 368 30.40 7.44 7.81
N PRO A 369 30.26 6.95 9.06
CA PRO A 369 29.02 7.14 9.82
C PRO A 369 28.62 8.61 9.83
N MET A 370 27.33 8.91 9.72
CA MET A 370 26.87 10.30 9.69
C MET A 370 25.47 10.47 10.28
N LEU A 371 25.27 11.58 10.99
CA LEU A 371 23.94 12.07 11.34
C LEU A 371 23.53 13.12 10.32
N ILE A 372 22.35 12.94 9.74
CA ILE A 372 21.77 13.81 8.72
C ILE A 372 20.51 14.43 9.31
N ALA A 373 20.54 15.74 9.56
CA ALA A 373 19.37 16.52 9.94
C ALA A 373 18.74 17.10 8.67
N THR A 374 17.44 16.88 8.49
CA THR A 374 16.65 17.62 7.49
C THR A 374 15.97 18.77 8.21
N LEU A 375 16.19 19.99 7.72
CA LEU A 375 15.71 21.23 8.31
C LEU A 375 14.72 21.91 7.36
N ALA A 376 13.64 22.39 7.95
CA ALA A 376 12.76 23.39 7.37
C ALA A 376 13.32 24.79 7.64
N THR A 377 13.58 25.58 6.60
CA THR A 377 14.17 26.93 6.78
C THR A 377 13.20 27.95 7.38
N GLY A 378 11.89 27.65 7.37
CA GLY A 378 10.84 28.60 7.77
C GLY A 378 10.50 29.64 6.71
N ASP A 379 11.27 29.73 5.63
CA ASP A 379 11.03 30.63 4.47
C ASP A 379 10.12 29.99 3.41
N SER A 380 9.53 28.83 3.71
CA SER A 380 8.61 28.21 2.78
C SER A 380 7.31 29.00 2.72
N GLU A 381 6.90 29.37 1.52
CA GLU A 381 5.62 30.02 1.25
C GLU A 381 4.80 29.09 0.36
N LEU A 382 3.59 28.76 0.80
CA LEU A 382 2.61 28.08 -0.05
C LEU A 382 1.84 29.12 -0.85
N VAL A 383 1.72 28.89 -2.15
CA VAL A 383 1.00 29.80 -3.04
C VAL A 383 -0.18 29.07 -3.67
N LEU A 384 -1.38 29.58 -3.42
CA LEU A 384 -2.60 29.07 -4.05
C LEU A 384 -2.66 29.51 -5.51
N GLN A 385 -2.43 28.58 -6.43
CA GLN A 385 -2.41 28.81 -7.87
C GLN A 385 -3.78 28.65 -8.50
N LYS A 386 -4.58 27.71 -7.99
CA LYS A 386 -5.91 27.41 -8.53
C LYS A 386 -6.87 27.08 -7.42
N GLN A 387 -8.06 27.68 -7.50
CA GLN A 387 -9.21 27.39 -6.65
C GLN A 387 -10.45 27.57 -7.52
N GLN A 388 -11.11 26.47 -7.85
CA GLN A 388 -12.25 26.43 -8.75
C GLN A 388 -13.34 25.52 -8.19
N ASP A 389 -14.53 26.11 -8.06
CA ASP A 389 -15.76 25.44 -7.68
C ASP A 389 -16.19 24.40 -8.73
N PHE A 390 -17.01 23.44 -8.33
CA PHE A 390 -17.54 22.44 -9.26
C PHE A 390 -19.02 22.16 -9.03
N GLU A 391 -19.63 21.62 -10.09
CA GLU A 391 -21.02 21.20 -10.09
C GLU A 391 -21.10 19.68 -10.10
N VAL A 392 -22.13 19.15 -9.44
CA VAL A 392 -22.40 17.72 -9.40
C VAL A 392 -23.90 17.49 -9.48
N SER A 393 -24.32 16.60 -10.38
CA SER A 393 -25.73 16.23 -10.47
C SER A 393 -26.16 15.45 -9.23
N ASN A 394 -27.46 15.44 -8.95
CA ASN A 394 -28.00 14.70 -7.84
C ASN A 394 -27.70 13.19 -7.93
N GLY A 395 -26.96 12.65 -6.95
CA GLY A 395 -26.47 11.26 -6.94
C GLY A 395 -25.30 11.01 -7.91
N GLY A 396 -24.79 12.09 -8.49
CA GLY A 396 -23.59 12.14 -9.31
C GLY A 396 -22.31 12.11 -8.49
N MET A 397 -21.20 12.14 -9.20
CA MET A 397 -19.85 12.09 -8.64
C MET A 397 -18.97 13.09 -9.37
N TYR A 398 -17.92 13.53 -8.71
CA TYR A 398 -16.95 14.46 -9.28
C TYR A 398 -15.55 14.10 -8.80
N VAL A 399 -14.59 14.06 -9.73
CA VAL A 399 -13.19 13.79 -9.38
C VAL A 399 -12.50 15.11 -9.12
N LEU A 400 -12.13 15.36 -7.86
CA LEU A 400 -11.39 16.54 -7.48
C LEU A 400 -9.94 16.38 -7.93
N SER A 401 -9.45 17.34 -8.72
CA SER A 401 -8.11 17.31 -9.28
C SER A 401 -7.37 18.65 -9.11
N ASN A 402 -6.16 18.73 -9.66
CA ASN A 402 -5.42 19.98 -9.77
C ASN A 402 -6.08 21.02 -10.69
N ASP A 403 -7.11 20.63 -11.45
CA ASP A 403 -7.95 21.58 -12.15
C ASP A 403 -8.86 22.36 -11.20
N ASN A 404 -9.15 21.81 -10.02
CA ASN A 404 -9.97 22.47 -9.00
C ASN A 404 -9.11 23.17 -7.95
N LEU A 405 -8.05 22.51 -7.49
CA LEU A 405 -7.22 23.02 -6.42
C LEU A 405 -5.75 22.72 -6.69
N LYS A 406 -4.95 23.79 -6.79
CA LYS A 406 -3.51 23.69 -6.94
C LYS A 406 -2.83 24.66 -6.00
N VAL A 407 -2.00 24.13 -5.11
CA VAL A 407 -1.07 24.90 -4.29
C VAL A 407 0.34 24.52 -4.71
N ASP A 408 1.17 25.54 -4.95
CA ASP A 408 2.61 25.41 -5.20
C ASP A 408 3.39 25.86 -3.95
N GLY A 409 4.72 25.79 -4.01
CA GLY A 409 5.62 26.18 -2.91
C GLY A 409 6.42 25.03 -2.34
N ALA A 410 6.00 23.78 -2.55
CA ALA A 410 6.76 22.57 -2.21
C ALA A 410 6.49 21.46 -3.24
N SER A 411 7.16 20.31 -3.08
CA SER A 411 6.85 19.14 -3.91
C SER A 411 5.39 18.70 -3.68
N ALA A 412 4.70 18.21 -4.71
CA ALA A 412 3.27 17.87 -4.61
C ALA A 412 2.97 16.82 -3.52
N ALA A 413 3.94 15.95 -3.22
CA ALA A 413 3.82 14.95 -2.15
C ALA A 413 3.96 15.55 -0.75
N ASP A 414 4.61 16.71 -0.63
CA ASP A 414 4.87 17.39 0.65
C ASP A 414 3.80 18.42 1.01
N ILE A 415 2.99 18.88 0.05
CA ILE A 415 1.85 19.76 0.29
C ILE A 415 0.67 18.91 0.74
N ILE A 416 0.30 19.03 2.02
CA ILE A 416 -0.76 18.23 2.64
C ILE A 416 -1.95 19.11 3.00
N TYR A 417 -3.09 18.82 2.39
CA TYR A 417 -4.39 19.37 2.77
C TYR A 417 -4.95 18.61 3.97
N THR A 418 -5.49 19.36 4.93
CA THR A 418 -6.30 18.86 6.05
C THR A 418 -7.72 19.35 5.86
N ILE A 419 -8.69 18.45 6.04
CA ILE A 419 -10.11 18.79 5.91
C ILE A 419 -10.62 19.43 7.21
N ASP A 420 -10.97 20.71 7.15
CA ASP A 420 -11.47 21.47 8.29
C ASP A 420 -13.00 21.36 8.42
N ASP A 421 -13.70 21.30 7.28
CA ASP A 421 -15.13 21.08 7.21
C ASP A 421 -15.56 20.41 5.89
N LEU A 422 -16.66 19.66 5.94
CA LEU A 422 -17.19 18.87 4.82
C LEU A 422 -18.62 19.27 4.46
N PRO A 423 -19.02 19.16 3.18
CA PRO A 423 -20.42 19.31 2.80
C PRO A 423 -21.27 18.20 3.43
N ALA A 424 -22.37 18.56 4.09
CA ALA A 424 -23.29 17.59 4.71
C ALA A 424 -24.09 16.72 3.71
N PHE A 425 -23.95 16.95 2.39
CA PHE A 425 -24.73 16.27 1.35
C PHE A 425 -23.95 15.24 0.53
N GLY A 426 -22.76 14.85 0.97
CA GLY A 426 -21.98 13.86 0.25
C GLY A 426 -20.74 13.44 0.98
N TRP A 427 -19.89 12.68 0.29
CA TRP A 427 -18.67 12.12 0.84
C TRP A 427 -17.52 12.33 -0.11
N PHE A 428 -16.37 12.69 0.44
CA PHE A 428 -15.10 12.59 -0.27
C PHE A 428 -14.48 11.22 0.02
N ILE A 429 -13.93 10.60 -1.01
CA ILE A 429 -13.32 9.28 -0.94
C ILE A 429 -11.91 9.36 -1.52
N LYS A 430 -10.97 8.70 -0.85
CA LYS A 430 -9.59 8.48 -1.31
C LYS A 430 -9.32 6.97 -1.30
N GLY A 431 -9.17 6.37 -2.47
CA GLY A 431 -9.09 4.92 -2.58
C GLY A 431 -10.32 4.23 -1.98
N ALA A 432 -10.14 3.50 -0.87
CA ALA A 432 -11.22 2.83 -0.14
C ALA A 432 -11.70 3.61 1.11
N GLU A 433 -11.05 4.72 1.46
CA GLU A 433 -11.35 5.49 2.68
C GLU A 433 -12.37 6.60 2.41
N VAL A 434 -13.39 6.71 3.26
CA VAL A 434 -14.27 7.88 3.33
C VAL A 434 -13.62 8.96 4.18
N LEU A 435 -13.32 10.10 3.58
CA LEU A 435 -12.68 11.23 4.26
C LEU A 435 -13.66 11.92 5.21
N LYS A 436 -13.15 12.30 6.38
CA LYS A 436 -13.87 13.00 7.45
C LYS A 436 -13.12 14.26 7.85
N LYS A 437 -13.71 15.09 8.72
CA LYS A 437 -12.99 16.21 9.34
C LYS A 437 -11.69 15.72 9.99
N GLY A 438 -10.58 16.40 9.70
CA GLY A 438 -9.23 16.02 10.10
C GLY A 438 -8.53 15.01 9.18
N SER A 439 -9.23 14.37 8.24
CA SER A 439 -8.57 13.54 7.21
C SER A 439 -7.65 14.40 6.34
N ARG A 440 -6.63 13.76 5.76
CA ARG A 440 -5.57 14.45 5.02
C ARG A 440 -5.33 13.82 3.64
N PHE A 441 -5.02 14.66 2.66
CA PHE A 441 -4.57 14.23 1.33
C PHE A 441 -3.53 15.23 0.79
N SER A 442 -2.75 14.82 -0.20
CA SER A 442 -1.65 15.62 -0.75
C SER A 442 -2.04 16.34 -2.04
N GLN A 443 -1.25 17.34 -2.47
CA GLN A 443 -1.37 17.89 -3.84
C GLN A 443 -1.16 16.81 -4.89
N LEU A 444 -0.28 15.85 -4.64
CA LEU A 444 -0.09 14.70 -5.53
C LEU A 444 -1.36 13.85 -5.68
N ASP A 445 -2.17 13.69 -4.62
CA ASP A 445 -3.46 13.01 -4.72
C ASP A 445 -4.42 13.73 -5.70
N LEU A 446 -4.36 15.06 -5.77
CA LEU A 446 -5.14 15.85 -6.72
C LEU A 446 -4.57 15.75 -8.14
N ASP A 447 -3.25 15.83 -8.27
CA ASP A 447 -2.55 15.69 -9.56
C ASP A 447 -2.83 14.31 -10.20
N LEU A 448 -2.95 13.28 -9.36
CA LEU A 448 -3.25 11.91 -9.76
C LEU A 448 -4.75 11.57 -9.75
N ARG A 449 -5.64 12.55 -9.51
CA ARG A 449 -7.10 12.34 -9.56
C ARG A 449 -7.61 11.26 -8.59
N ASN A 450 -7.01 11.20 -7.40
CA ASN A 450 -7.26 10.18 -6.39
C ASN A 450 -8.43 10.51 -5.44
N ILE A 451 -8.99 11.72 -5.54
CA ILE A 451 -10.05 12.20 -4.65
C ILE A 451 -11.38 12.27 -5.41
N VAL A 452 -12.39 11.56 -4.91
CA VAL A 452 -13.73 11.52 -5.53
C VAL A 452 -14.77 12.05 -4.54
N PHE A 453 -15.56 13.03 -4.98
CA PHE A 453 -16.78 13.44 -4.30
C PHE A 453 -17.98 12.63 -4.79
N ILE A 454 -18.85 12.19 -3.89
CA ILE A 454 -20.10 11.50 -4.19
C ILE A 454 -21.27 12.24 -3.52
N HIS A 455 -22.26 12.62 -4.32
CA HIS A 455 -23.49 13.25 -3.86
C HIS A 455 -24.46 12.23 -3.25
N ASN A 456 -25.19 12.59 -2.19
CA ASN A 456 -26.10 11.70 -1.45
C ASN A 456 -27.38 11.29 -2.20
N GLY A 457 -27.81 12.06 -3.19
CA GLY A 457 -29.01 11.76 -3.96
C GLY A 457 -30.26 12.54 -3.53
N GLU A 458 -30.17 13.38 -2.50
CA GLU A 458 -31.34 13.98 -1.86
C GLU A 458 -31.27 15.51 -1.73
N THR A 459 -30.08 16.08 -1.66
CA THR A 459 -29.90 17.51 -1.35
C THR A 459 -29.61 18.34 -2.60
N LEU A 460 -30.16 19.55 -2.69
CA LEU A 460 -29.82 20.52 -3.74
C LEU A 460 -29.20 21.77 -3.14
N GLY A 461 -28.48 22.54 -3.97
CA GLY A 461 -27.89 23.82 -3.59
C GLY A 461 -26.39 23.76 -3.36
N THR A 462 -25.85 24.82 -2.74
CA THR A 462 -24.41 25.02 -2.59
C THR A 462 -23.96 24.74 -1.16
N LYS A 463 -22.95 23.89 -1.00
CA LYS A 463 -22.15 23.76 0.22
C LYS A 463 -20.68 23.84 -0.13
N SER A 464 -19.80 23.76 0.86
CA SER A 464 -18.38 23.96 0.65
C SER A 464 -17.56 22.89 1.34
N LEU A 465 -16.42 22.56 0.74
CA LEU A 465 -15.30 21.90 1.36
C LEU A 465 -14.35 22.99 1.88
N LEU A 466 -13.95 22.90 3.15
CA LEU A 466 -12.97 23.81 3.76
C LEU A 466 -11.68 23.05 4.08
N LEU A 467 -10.54 23.59 3.66
CA LEU A 467 -9.23 22.95 3.77
C LEU A 467 -8.18 23.92 4.30
N THR A 468 -7.19 23.34 4.96
CA THR A 468 -5.91 23.99 5.28
C THR A 468 -4.79 23.22 4.60
N ALA A 469 -3.99 23.88 3.77
CA ALA A 469 -2.78 23.31 3.19
C ALA A 469 -1.59 23.57 4.11
N ARG A 470 -0.73 22.57 4.29
CA ARG A 470 0.54 22.70 5.02
C ARG A 470 1.62 21.90 4.32
N ASP A 471 2.82 22.45 4.21
CA ASP A 471 3.97 21.69 3.70
C ASP A 471 4.81 21.08 4.84
N LYS A 472 5.81 20.26 4.47
CA LYS A 472 6.77 19.72 5.45
C LYS A 472 7.66 20.78 6.09
N ALA A 473 7.86 21.94 5.45
CA ALA A 473 8.65 23.02 5.99
C ALA A 473 7.87 23.94 6.97
N GLY A 474 6.58 23.66 7.17
CA GLY A 474 5.74 24.34 8.15
C GLY A 474 4.92 25.52 7.59
N ALA A 475 5.04 25.83 6.30
CA ALA A 475 4.22 26.82 5.61
C ALA A 475 2.75 26.40 5.66
N VAL A 476 1.84 27.36 5.82
CA VAL A 476 0.41 27.11 5.98
C VAL A 476 -0.40 28.04 5.08
N LEU A 477 -1.43 27.49 4.45
CA LEU A 477 -2.44 28.22 3.69
C LEU A 477 -3.80 27.79 4.25
N GLU A 478 -4.41 28.64 5.07
CA GLU A 478 -5.69 28.38 5.75
C GLU A 478 -6.87 28.83 4.89
N ASP A 479 -8.08 28.43 5.28
CA ASP A 479 -9.37 28.88 4.72
C ASP A 479 -9.55 28.64 3.20
N ILE A 480 -8.93 27.59 2.65
CA ILE A 480 -9.14 27.20 1.26
C ILE A 480 -10.55 26.61 1.12
N LYS A 481 -11.43 27.34 0.42
CA LYS A 481 -12.85 26.99 0.30
C LYS A 481 -13.23 26.61 -1.14
N ILE A 482 -13.69 25.38 -1.36
CA ILE A 482 -14.24 24.97 -2.66
C ILE A 482 -15.75 24.85 -2.53
N ASN A 483 -16.53 25.60 -3.32
CA ASN A 483 -17.96 25.43 -3.38
C ASN A 483 -18.35 24.28 -4.31
N ILE A 484 -19.35 23.54 -3.86
CA ILE A 484 -19.90 22.36 -4.53
C ILE A 484 -21.37 22.67 -4.77
N ILE A 485 -21.74 22.71 -6.04
CA ILE A 485 -23.10 23.06 -6.48
C ILE A 485 -23.81 21.77 -6.88
N ALA A 486 -24.73 21.32 -6.03
CA ALA A 486 -25.59 20.18 -6.32
C ALA A 486 -26.79 20.61 -7.19
N LYS A 487 -26.92 19.99 -8.37
CA LYS A 487 -27.98 20.26 -9.36
C LYS A 487 -28.92 19.10 -9.58
#